data_AF-A0A426YWL9-F1
#
_entry.id   AF-A0A426YWL9-F1
#
_cell.length_a   1.000
_cell.length_b   1.000
_cell.length_c   1.000
_cell.angle_alpha   90.00
_cell.angle_beta   90.00
_cell.angle_gamma   90.00
#
_symmetry.space_group_name_H-M   'P 1'
#
loop_
_entity.id
_entity.type
_entity.pdbx_description
1 polymer ?
#
loop_
_entity_poly.entity_id
_entity_poly.type
_entity_poly.pdbx_seq_one_letter_code
_entity_poly.pdbx_strand_id
1 'polypeptide(L)'
;VHPEGKYVVDIDKSIDITKLTPSTRVALRNDSYVLHLILPSKVDPLVNLMKVEKVPDSTYDMIGGLDQQIKEIKEVSDISKSLYNLFGYGLSTAFKCHLFYNVTPCLAYAMSSLVSLQGVLLYGPPGTGKTLLARAVAHHTDCTFIRVSGSELVQKYIGEGSRMVRELFVMARYIEMQF
;
A
#
# COMPACT_ATOMS: atom_id res chain seq x y z
N VAL A 1 -23.62 -26.02 -26.55
CA VAL A 1 -22.24 -25.50 -26.45
C VAL A 1 -22.35 -24.02 -26.17
N HIS A 2 -21.94 -23.56 -24.98
CA HIS A 2 -22.15 -22.16 -24.57
C HIS A 2 -21.29 -21.21 -25.42
N PRO A 3 -21.88 -20.18 -26.05
CA PRO A 3 -21.15 -19.23 -26.91
C PRO A 3 -20.22 -18.28 -26.13
N GLU A 4 -20.21 -18.36 -24.79
CA GLU A 4 -19.51 -17.41 -23.90
C GLU A 4 -18.15 -17.89 -23.39
N GLY A 5 -17.64 -19.06 -23.83
CA GLY A 5 -16.31 -19.54 -23.43
C GLY A 5 -16.15 -19.85 -21.93
N LYS A 6 -17.26 -20.07 -21.22
CA LYS A 6 -17.29 -20.46 -19.80
C LYS A 6 -17.26 -21.98 -19.69
N TYR A 7 -16.34 -22.50 -18.90
CA TYR A 7 -16.17 -23.93 -18.65
C TYR A 7 -16.28 -24.20 -17.15
N VAL A 8 -16.98 -25.28 -16.80
CA VAL A 8 -16.93 -25.85 -15.44
C VAL A 8 -15.72 -26.77 -15.42
N VAL A 9 -14.81 -26.52 -14.49
CA VAL A 9 -13.52 -27.21 -14.40
C VAL A 9 -13.34 -27.80 -13.00
N ASP A 10 -12.73 -28.98 -12.95
CA ASP A 10 -12.36 -29.60 -11.68
C ASP A 10 -11.10 -28.94 -11.11
N ILE A 11 -11.02 -28.93 -9.77
CA ILE A 11 -9.92 -28.33 -9.03
C ILE A 11 -8.88 -29.42 -8.72
N ASP A 12 -7.60 -29.14 -8.99
CA ASP A 12 -6.52 -30.03 -8.57
C ASP A 12 -6.35 -30.02 -7.04
N LYS A 13 -5.93 -31.15 -6.48
CA LYS A 13 -5.79 -31.34 -5.03
C LYS A 13 -4.74 -30.43 -4.39
N SER A 14 -3.88 -29.83 -5.21
CA SER A 14 -2.80 -28.93 -4.82
C SER A 14 -3.28 -27.51 -4.46
N ILE A 15 -4.54 -27.15 -4.73
CA ILE A 15 -5.05 -25.78 -4.58
C ILE A 15 -6.08 -25.66 -3.45
N ASP A 16 -5.86 -24.68 -2.58
CA ASP A 16 -6.81 -24.31 -1.54
C ASP A 16 -7.97 -23.47 -2.11
N ILE A 17 -9.20 -23.91 -1.84
CA ILE A 17 -10.43 -23.25 -2.30
C ILE A 17 -10.54 -21.81 -1.72
N THR A 18 -9.97 -21.57 -0.54
CA THR A 18 -10.02 -20.27 0.15
C THR A 18 -9.26 -19.16 -0.58
N LYS A 19 -8.26 -19.51 -1.40
CA LYS A 19 -7.45 -18.54 -2.16
C LYS A 19 -8.12 -18.11 -3.47
N LEU A 20 -9.16 -18.81 -3.91
CA LEU A 20 -9.87 -18.53 -5.15
C LEU A 20 -10.86 -17.38 -4.94
N THR A 21 -10.48 -16.17 -5.38
CA THR A 21 -11.42 -15.06 -5.49
C THR A 21 -11.95 -14.94 -6.92
N PRO A 22 -13.22 -14.54 -7.12
CA PRO A 22 -13.73 -14.28 -8.47
C PRO A 22 -12.85 -13.24 -9.15
N SER A 23 -12.49 -13.45 -10.42
CA SER A 23 -11.52 -12.68 -11.23
C SER A 23 -10.03 -13.03 -11.09
N THR A 24 -9.68 -14.00 -10.24
CA THR A 24 -8.29 -14.50 -10.18
C THR A 24 -7.93 -15.22 -11.48
N ARG A 25 -6.70 -14.99 -11.97
CA ARG A 25 -6.18 -15.71 -13.13
C ARG A 25 -5.72 -17.10 -12.70
N VAL A 26 -6.15 -18.13 -13.42
CA VAL A 26 -5.79 -19.51 -13.15
C VAL A 26 -5.28 -20.17 -14.42
N ALA A 27 -4.32 -21.07 -14.26
CA ALA A 27 -3.81 -21.91 -15.33
C ALA A 27 -4.60 -23.23 -15.35
N LEU A 28 -5.19 -23.53 -16.50
CA LEU A 28 -5.84 -24.81 -16.78
C LEU A 28 -4.87 -25.71 -17.54
N ARG A 29 -4.93 -27.02 -17.30
CA ARG A 29 -4.20 -28.00 -18.10
C ARG A 29 -4.84 -28.13 -19.49
N ASN A 30 -4.03 -28.24 -20.55
CA ASN A 30 -4.52 -28.22 -21.93
C ASN A 30 -5.24 -29.51 -22.37
N ASP A 31 -4.92 -30.63 -21.72
CA ASP A 31 -5.47 -31.97 -21.98
C ASP A 31 -6.77 -32.24 -21.21
N SER A 32 -6.83 -31.85 -19.93
CA SER A 32 -7.95 -32.21 -19.04
C SER A 32 -8.76 -31.03 -18.51
N TYR A 33 -8.41 -29.78 -18.86
CA TYR A 33 -9.03 -28.55 -18.33
C TYR A 33 -9.10 -28.47 -16.80
N VAL A 34 -8.28 -29.24 -16.09
CA VAL A 34 -8.19 -29.20 -14.62
C VAL A 34 -7.41 -27.96 -14.20
N LEU A 35 -7.90 -27.29 -13.14
CA LEU A 35 -7.27 -26.11 -12.56
C LEU A 35 -5.99 -26.51 -11.83
N HIS A 36 -4.82 -26.14 -12.38
CA HIS A 36 -3.51 -26.60 -11.92
C HIS A 36 -2.80 -25.60 -11.00
N LEU A 37 -2.80 -24.30 -11.36
CA LEU A 37 -2.11 -23.26 -10.61
C LEU A 37 -2.88 -21.94 -10.62
N ILE A 38 -2.82 -21.20 -9.52
CA ILE A 38 -3.23 -19.80 -9.47
C ILE A 38 -2.07 -18.96 -9.99
N LEU A 39 -2.34 -18.12 -11.00
CA LEU A 39 -1.36 -17.19 -11.53
C LEU A 39 -1.36 -15.92 -10.68
N PRO A 40 -0.18 -15.33 -10.40
CA PRO A 40 -0.11 -14.05 -9.71
C PRO A 40 -0.88 -12.99 -10.50
N SER A 41 -1.52 -12.05 -9.80
CA SER A 41 -2.21 -10.94 -10.44
C SER A 41 -1.23 -10.15 -11.30
N LYS A 42 -1.49 -10.12 -12.61
CA LYS A 42 -0.70 -9.33 -13.55
C LYS A 42 -0.94 -7.86 -13.22
N VAL A 43 0.09 -7.22 -12.69
CA VAL A 43 0.14 -5.78 -12.59
C VAL A 43 0.79 -5.27 -13.86
N ASP A 44 0.29 -4.19 -14.42
CA ASP A 44 0.86 -3.63 -15.62
C ASP A 44 2.33 -3.25 -15.40
N PRO A 45 3.24 -3.61 -16.33
CA PRO A 45 4.67 -3.37 -16.17
C PRO A 45 4.99 -1.87 -16.04
N LEU A 46 4.13 -0.99 -16.58
CA LEU A 46 4.22 0.46 -16.38
C LEU A 46 4.11 0.85 -14.90
N VAL A 47 3.23 0.18 -14.14
CA VAL A 47 3.09 0.38 -12.70
C VAL A 47 4.31 -0.17 -11.95
N ASN A 48 4.89 -1.28 -12.43
CA ASN A 48 6.16 -1.79 -11.90
C ASN A 48 7.34 -0.85 -12.17
N LEU A 49 7.32 -0.05 -13.23
CA LEU A 49 8.33 0.98 -13.47
C LEU A 49 8.14 2.20 -12.56
N MET A 50 6.90 2.51 -12.16
CA MET A 50 6.59 3.52 -11.14
C MET A 50 6.97 3.06 -9.72
N LYS A 51 7.15 1.75 -9.51
CA LYS A 51 7.80 1.20 -8.33
C LYS A 51 9.30 1.53 -8.42
N VAL A 52 9.66 2.74 -8.00
CA VAL A 52 11.03 3.24 -8.08
C VAL A 52 11.85 2.64 -6.95
N GLU A 53 12.88 1.91 -7.37
CA GLU A 53 14.28 1.97 -6.93
C GLU A 53 14.59 1.90 -5.42
N LYS A 54 15.71 1.23 -5.10
CA LYS A 54 16.23 1.14 -3.73
C LYS A 54 16.24 2.54 -3.11
N VAL A 55 15.79 2.58 -1.87
CA VAL A 55 15.78 3.72 -0.97
C VAL A 55 16.88 4.73 -1.32
N PRO A 56 16.55 5.96 -1.73
CA PRO A 56 17.55 6.94 -2.13
C PRO A 56 18.44 7.32 -0.94
N ASP A 57 19.76 7.40 -1.14
CA ASP A 57 20.77 7.64 -0.08
C ASP A 57 20.75 9.07 0.53
N SER A 58 19.61 9.78 0.49
CA SER A 58 19.47 11.11 1.08
C SER A 58 19.19 11.01 2.58
N THR A 59 20.04 11.61 3.41
CA THR A 59 19.84 11.73 4.86
C THR A 59 19.25 13.09 5.24
N TYR A 60 18.71 13.20 6.47
CA TYR A 60 18.18 14.48 6.99
C TYR A 60 19.25 15.57 7.10
N ASP A 61 20.53 15.21 7.22
CA ASP A 61 21.64 16.16 7.34
C ASP A 61 21.81 17.04 6.09
N MET A 62 21.32 16.58 4.94
CA MET A 62 21.34 17.33 3.69
C MET A 62 20.24 18.40 3.60
N ILE A 63 19.31 18.44 4.56
CA ILE A 63 18.14 19.33 4.57
C ILE A 63 18.36 20.39 5.65
N GLY A 64 18.86 21.57 5.25
CA GLY A 64 19.07 22.69 6.18
C GLY A 64 17.81 23.53 6.43
N GLY A 65 17.60 23.93 7.69
CA GLY A 65 16.69 25.03 8.07
C GLY A 65 15.21 24.67 8.22
N LEU A 66 14.84 23.39 8.07
CA LEU A 66 13.46 22.89 8.21
C LEU A 66 13.30 21.92 9.40
N ASP A 67 14.04 22.15 10.49
CA ASP A 67 14.19 21.18 11.60
C ASP A 67 12.88 20.90 12.34
N GLN A 68 12.01 21.92 12.49
CA GLN A 68 10.70 21.75 13.13
C GLN A 68 9.80 20.80 12.33
N GLN A 69 9.72 20.98 11.01
CA GLN A 69 8.90 20.14 10.13
C GLN A 69 9.46 18.72 10.04
N ILE A 70 10.80 18.57 10.04
CA ILE A 70 11.45 17.26 10.09
C ILE A 70 11.05 16.52 11.38
N LYS A 71 11.05 17.22 12.53
CA LYS A 71 10.67 16.63 13.81
C LYS A 71 9.21 16.17 13.82
N GLU A 72 8.28 17.00 13.34
CA GLU A 72 6.86 16.64 13.24
C GLU A 72 6.64 15.40 12.37
N ILE A 73 7.26 15.35 11.19
CA ILE A 73 7.11 14.22 10.26
C ILE A 73 7.75 12.95 10.83
N LYS A 74 8.88 13.08 11.53
CA LYS A 74 9.56 11.96 12.18
C LYS A 74 8.71 11.37 13.31
N GLU A 75 8.14 12.20 14.18
CA GLU A 75 7.24 11.75 15.25
C GLU A 75 6.03 10.99 14.68
N VAL A 76 5.40 11.51 13.63
CA VAL A 76 4.29 10.85 12.95
C VAL A 76 4.67 9.49 12.36
N SER A 77 5.82 9.42 11.68
CA SER A 77 6.30 8.20 11.06
C SER A 77 6.66 7.13 12.09
N ASP A 78 7.30 7.52 13.20
CA ASP A 78 7.75 6.61 14.25
C ASP A 78 6.55 6.04 15.03
N ILE A 79 5.54 6.86 15.33
CA ILE A 79 4.30 6.41 15.95
C ILE A 79 3.57 5.41 15.05
N SER A 80 3.48 5.68 13.75
CA SER A 80 2.78 4.79 12.82
C SER A 80 3.43 3.41 12.71
N LYS A 81 4.78 3.34 12.70
CA LYS A 81 5.51 2.07 12.73
C LYS A 81 5.32 1.29 14.03
N SER A 82 5.41 2.00 15.16
CA SER A 82 5.25 1.39 16.48
C SER A 82 3.86 0.77 16.65
N LEU A 83 2.81 1.48 16.20
CA LEU A 83 1.44 0.94 16.19
C LEU A 83 1.32 -0.29 15.28
N TYR A 84 1.91 -0.29 14.09
CA TYR A 84 1.83 -1.45 13.18
C TYR A 84 2.46 -2.70 13.79
N ASN A 85 3.63 -2.57 14.42
CA ASN A 85 4.30 -3.69 15.09
C ASN A 85 3.52 -4.18 16.32
N LEU A 86 2.83 -3.28 17.04
CA LEU A 86 2.05 -3.64 18.24
C LEU A 86 0.70 -4.31 17.88
N PHE A 87 0.10 -3.92 16.77
CA PHE A 87 -1.17 -4.45 16.26
C PHE A 87 -0.99 -5.55 15.19
N GLY A 88 0.23 -6.08 15.05
CA GLY A 88 0.60 -7.10 14.07
C GLY A 88 -0.40 -8.26 14.01
N TYR A 89 -0.91 -8.51 12.80
CA TYR A 89 -1.79 -9.61 12.40
C TYR A 89 -3.20 -9.61 13.02
N GLY A 90 -4.09 -8.82 12.41
CA GLY A 90 -5.49 -9.21 12.24
C GLY A 90 -6.49 -8.47 13.12
N LEU A 91 -7.04 -7.37 12.61
CA LEU A 91 -8.37 -6.89 13.01
C LEU A 91 -9.23 -6.66 11.77
N SER A 92 -9.69 -7.77 11.18
CA SER A 92 -10.74 -7.78 10.17
C SER A 92 -12.15 -7.59 10.77
N THR A 93 -12.31 -7.27 12.06
CA THR A 93 -13.64 -7.14 12.66
C THR A 93 -13.71 -5.96 13.62
N ALA A 94 -14.34 -4.89 13.14
CA ALA A 94 -15.23 -4.01 13.89
C ALA A 94 -14.82 -3.61 15.32
N PHE A 95 -13.95 -2.61 15.47
CA PHE A 95 -13.90 -1.81 16.70
C PHE A 95 -14.92 -0.68 16.63
N LYS A 96 -16.20 -1.04 16.81
CA LYS A 96 -17.24 -0.10 17.24
C LYS A 96 -17.31 -0.20 18.76
N CYS A 97 -16.45 0.55 19.46
CA CYS A 97 -16.43 0.56 20.92
C CYS A 97 -17.30 1.68 21.49
N HIS A 98 -18.50 1.27 21.87
CA HIS A 98 -19.20 1.82 23.01
C HIS A 98 -18.48 1.32 24.27
N LEU A 99 -17.96 2.19 25.13
CA LEU A 99 -18.23 2.22 26.58
C LEU A 99 -17.32 3.18 27.35
N PHE A 100 -17.96 3.84 28.30
CA PHE A 100 -17.50 4.90 29.18
C PHE A 100 -16.79 4.34 30.44
N TYR A 101 -15.69 5.00 30.85
CA TYR A 101 -15.24 5.37 32.21
C TYR A 101 -14.84 4.21 33.17
N ASN A 102 -13.74 4.26 33.91
CA ASN A 102 -13.19 5.38 34.70
C ASN A 102 -11.72 5.07 35.06
N VAL A 103 -10.93 6.09 35.43
CA VAL A 103 -9.56 6.02 36.01
C VAL A 103 -8.38 5.87 35.03
N THR A 104 -7.89 6.97 34.46
CA THR A 104 -6.48 7.45 34.41
C THR A 104 -6.29 8.49 33.29
N PRO A 105 -5.56 9.60 33.52
CA PRO A 105 -5.27 10.59 32.47
C PRO A 105 -4.23 10.11 31.42
N CYS A 106 -3.80 8.84 31.43
CA CYS A 106 -2.82 8.30 30.47
C CYS A 106 -3.49 7.64 29.24
N LEU A 107 -4.74 7.18 29.34
CA LEU A 107 -5.45 6.48 28.26
C LEU A 107 -6.25 7.41 27.33
N ALA A 108 -6.48 8.67 27.70
CA ALA A 108 -7.22 9.61 26.86
C ALA A 108 -6.45 10.03 25.58
N TYR A 109 -5.11 9.97 25.60
CA TYR A 109 -4.28 10.24 24.43
C TYR A 109 -4.19 9.05 23.45
N ALA A 110 -4.59 7.85 23.89
CA ALA A 110 -4.60 6.64 23.06
C ALA A 110 -5.85 6.53 22.17
N MET A 111 -6.97 7.18 22.56
CA MET A 111 -8.23 7.12 21.79
C MET A 111 -8.34 8.19 20.70
N SER A 112 -7.62 9.31 20.81
CA SER A 112 -7.58 10.35 19.77
C SER A 112 -6.52 10.10 18.68
N SER A 113 -5.60 9.16 18.90
CA SER A 113 -4.50 8.81 17.98
C SER A 113 -4.78 7.56 17.11
N LEU A 114 -5.99 7.00 17.18
CA LEU A 114 -6.38 5.77 16.47
C LEU A 114 -6.71 5.97 14.98
N VAL A 115 -6.70 7.22 14.49
CA VAL A 115 -6.65 7.49 13.05
C VAL A 115 -5.18 7.53 12.67
N SER A 116 -4.67 6.45 12.06
CA SER A 116 -3.37 6.52 11.40
C SER A 116 -3.40 7.68 10.41
N LEU A 117 -2.44 8.60 10.49
CA LEU A 117 -2.35 9.70 9.55
C LEU A 117 -2.19 9.12 8.13
N GLN A 118 -3.25 9.20 7.32
CA GLN A 118 -3.29 8.55 6.00
C GLN A 118 -2.60 9.37 4.90
N GLY A 119 -2.00 10.51 5.23
CA GLY A 119 -1.22 11.30 4.30
C GLY A 119 -0.66 12.60 4.91
N VAL A 120 0.46 13.05 4.36
CA VAL A 120 1.10 14.33 4.66
C VAL A 120 1.16 15.15 3.38
N LEU A 121 0.74 16.41 3.44
CA LEU A 121 0.84 17.34 2.32
C LEU A 121 1.97 18.34 2.57
N LEU A 122 2.99 18.34 1.71
CA LEU A 122 4.09 19.30 1.75
C LEU A 122 3.82 20.44 0.75
N TYR A 123 3.64 21.67 1.23
CA TYR A 123 3.38 22.85 0.39
C TYR A 123 4.39 23.97 0.66
N GLY A 124 4.53 24.92 -0.29
CA GLY A 124 5.39 26.11 -0.18
C GLY A 124 6.21 26.39 -1.45
N PRO A 125 7.05 27.45 -1.44
CA PRO A 125 7.76 27.91 -2.64
C PRO A 125 8.74 26.87 -3.19
N PRO A 126 9.00 26.88 -4.51
CA PRO A 126 9.97 25.98 -5.14
C PRO A 126 11.37 26.22 -4.57
N GLY A 127 12.17 25.15 -4.41
CA GLY A 127 13.52 25.22 -3.84
C GLY A 127 13.63 24.97 -2.33
N THR A 128 12.52 24.80 -1.61
CA THR A 128 12.48 24.51 -0.16
C THR A 128 12.70 23.03 0.21
N GLY A 129 13.26 22.22 -0.69
CA GLY A 129 13.67 20.84 -0.36
C GLY A 129 12.55 19.83 -0.09
N LYS A 130 11.27 20.10 -0.37
CA LYS A 130 10.14 19.18 -0.10
C LYS A 130 10.34 17.77 -0.68
N THR A 131 10.84 17.70 -1.91
CA THR A 131 11.13 16.43 -2.59
C THR A 131 12.31 15.69 -1.95
N LEU A 132 13.31 16.43 -1.43
CA LEU A 132 14.43 15.85 -0.68
C LEU A 132 13.97 15.34 0.67
N LEU A 133 13.07 16.05 1.35
CA LEU A 133 12.47 15.60 2.60
C LEU A 133 11.72 14.29 2.44
N ALA A 134 10.87 14.17 1.41
CA ALA A 134 10.16 12.92 1.12
C ALA A 134 11.11 11.72 0.89
N ARG A 135 12.26 11.97 0.24
CA ARG A 135 13.29 10.95 0.02
C ARG A 135 14.05 10.59 1.31
N ALA A 136 14.38 11.58 2.14
CA ALA A 136 15.06 11.34 3.42
C ALA A 136 14.18 10.58 4.42
N VAL A 137 12.87 10.83 4.42
CA VAL A 137 11.90 10.06 5.21
C VAL A 137 11.86 8.61 4.74
N ALA A 138 11.84 8.36 3.43
CA ALA A 138 11.91 7.00 2.88
C ALA A 138 13.21 6.29 3.30
N HIS A 139 14.33 7.02 3.34
CA HIS A 139 15.62 6.49 3.79
C HIS A 139 15.66 6.12 5.26
N HIS A 140 15.18 6.98 6.13
CA HIS A 140 15.12 6.65 7.55
C HIS A 140 14.12 5.54 7.90
N THR A 141 13.15 5.30 7.02
CA THR A 141 12.10 4.32 7.28
C THR A 141 12.35 2.95 6.69
N ASP A 142 13.37 2.77 5.84
CA ASP A 142 13.63 1.53 5.10
C ASP A 142 12.38 0.97 4.40
N CYS A 143 11.47 1.86 4.00
CA CYS A 143 10.21 1.49 3.35
C CYS A 143 10.33 1.52 1.83
N THR A 144 9.49 0.76 1.14
CA THR A 144 9.40 0.82 -0.32
C THR A 144 8.76 2.16 -0.73
N PHE A 145 9.53 3.02 -1.40
CA PHE A 145 9.06 4.33 -1.85
C PHE A 145 8.43 4.23 -3.24
N ILE A 146 7.17 4.67 -3.38
CA ILE A 146 6.49 4.73 -4.68
C ILE A 146 6.37 6.20 -5.09
N ARG A 147 7.14 6.59 -6.11
CA ARG A 147 7.08 7.95 -6.68
C ARG A 147 6.15 7.96 -7.87
N VAL A 148 5.06 8.71 -7.79
CA VAL A 148 4.13 8.93 -8.91
C VAL A 148 4.13 10.40 -9.28
N SER A 149 4.31 10.70 -10.57
CA SER A 149 4.10 12.06 -11.07
C SER A 149 2.64 12.25 -11.48
N GLY A 150 2.03 13.40 -11.15
CA GLY A 150 0.66 13.69 -11.55
C GLY A 150 0.43 13.67 -13.07
N SER A 151 1.48 13.99 -13.85
CA SER A 151 1.45 13.92 -15.32
C SER A 151 1.38 12.50 -15.86
N GLU A 152 1.84 11.49 -15.12
CA GLU A 152 1.80 10.07 -15.55
C GLU A 152 0.38 9.50 -15.46
N LEU A 153 -0.47 10.07 -14.58
CA LEU A 153 -1.84 9.64 -14.37
C LEU A 153 -2.81 10.13 -15.47
N VAL A 154 -2.41 11.13 -16.26
CA VAL A 154 -3.24 11.68 -17.33
C VAL A 154 -2.98 10.89 -18.61
N GLN A 155 -3.96 10.10 -19.04
CA GLN A 155 -3.89 9.26 -20.23
C GLN A 155 -4.90 9.69 -21.29
N LYS A 156 -4.61 9.37 -22.56
CA LYS A 156 -5.47 9.71 -23.71
C LYS A 156 -6.80 8.94 -23.67
N TYR A 157 -6.81 7.71 -23.15
CA TYR A 157 -7.98 6.87 -23.12
C TYR A 157 -8.80 7.07 -21.84
N ILE A 158 -10.12 7.18 -22.01
CA ILE A 158 -11.07 7.38 -20.93
C ILE A 158 -11.06 6.14 -20.03
N GLY A 159 -10.85 6.35 -18.72
CA GLY A 159 -10.84 5.28 -17.72
C GLY A 159 -9.50 4.56 -17.55
N GLU A 160 -8.50 4.85 -18.40
CA GLU A 160 -7.16 4.25 -18.25
C GLU A 160 -6.42 4.82 -17.03
N GLY A 161 -6.50 6.13 -16.82
CA GLY A 161 -5.89 6.79 -15.65
C GLY A 161 -6.48 6.29 -14.32
N SER A 162 -7.81 6.11 -14.24
CA SER A 162 -8.45 5.60 -13.02
C SER A 162 -8.10 4.13 -12.75
N ARG A 163 -7.93 3.32 -13.80
CA ARG A 163 -7.43 1.96 -13.69
C ARG A 163 -5.99 1.93 -13.17
N MET A 164 -5.11 2.79 -13.67
CA MET A 164 -3.72 2.90 -13.22
C MET A 164 -3.63 3.24 -11.73
N VAL A 165 -4.42 4.20 -11.25
CA VAL A 165 -4.48 4.55 -9.82
C VAL A 165 -4.94 3.35 -8.98
N ARG A 166 -5.96 2.63 -9.42
CA ARG A 166 -6.44 1.44 -8.70
C ARG A 166 -5.38 0.34 -8.63
N GLU A 167 -4.66 0.09 -9.72
CA GLU A 167 -3.57 -0.89 -9.75
C GLU A 167 -2.40 -0.48 -8.86
N LEU A 168 -2.04 0.81 -8.82
CA LEU A 168 -1.05 1.36 -7.88
C LEU A 168 -1.39 1.06 -6.41
N PHE A 169 -2.65 1.30 -6.00
CA PHE A 169 -3.07 1.02 -4.63
C PHE A 169 -3.18 -0.47 -4.31
N VAL A 170 -3.56 -1.31 -5.29
CA VAL A 170 -3.53 -2.77 -5.13
C VAL A 170 -2.09 -3.24 -4.94
N MET A 171 -1.15 -2.68 -5.70
CA MET A 171 0.27 -2.99 -5.56
C MET A 171 0.87 -2.56 -4.23
N ALA A 172 0.54 -1.35 -3.76
CA ALA A 172 1.00 -0.87 -2.46
C ALA A 172 0.62 -1.85 -1.34
N ARG A 173 -0.64 -2.32 -1.32
CA ARG A 173 -1.10 -3.33 -0.36
C ARG A 173 -0.39 -4.68 -0.49
N TYR A 174 -0.06 -5.08 -1.72
CA TYR A 174 0.67 -6.34 -1.95
C TYR A 174 2.10 -6.28 -1.40
N ILE A 175 2.78 -5.13 -1.54
CA ILE A 175 4.13 -4.92 -1.01
C ILE A 175 4.10 -4.88 0.53
N GLU A 176 3.10 -4.24 1.11
CA GLU A 176 2.93 -4.15 2.57
C GLU A 176 2.79 -5.53 3.24
N MET A 177 2.13 -6.50 2.57
CA MET A 177 1.96 -7.87 3.08
C MET A 177 3.24 -8.74 3.03
N GLN A 178 4.33 -8.27 2.43
CA GLN A 178 5.57 -9.05 2.29
C GLN A 178 6.57 -8.82 3.44
N PHE A 179 6.26 -7.94 4.40
CA PHE A 179 7.11 -7.61 5.56
C PHE A 179 6.50 -8.06 6.89
#